data_AF-A0A356Z957-F1
#
_entry.id   AF-A0A356Z957-F1
#
_cell.length_a   1.000
_cell.length_b   1.000
_cell.length_c   1.000
_cell.angle_alpha   90.00
_cell.angle_beta   90.00
_cell.angle_gamma   90.00
#
_symmetry.space_group_name_H-M   'P 1'
#
loop_
_entity.id
_entity.type
_entity.pdbx_description
1 polymer ?
#
loop_
_entity_poly.entity_id
_entity_poly.type
_entity_poly.pdbx_seq_one_letter_code
_entity_poly.pdbx_strand_id
1 'polypeptide(L)'
;TSPSVVYKIDLTDSTQISVQNPTHWPAPQKIDQVLEPYVKASIMIPDDYVGTVMELCQEKRGIFITMEYLSRHRVIVKYKLPLAEILYDFFNGLKARTKGIRGAS
;
A
#
# COMPACT_ATOMS: atom_id res chain seq x y z
N THR A 1 16.91 4.83 -3.60
CA THR A 1 16.16 4.18 -4.70
C THR A 1 14.82 3.80 -4.15
N SER A 2 13.74 4.51 -4.52
CA SER A 2 12.40 4.23 -3.99
C SER A 2 11.94 2.84 -4.41
N PRO A 3 11.26 2.07 -3.54
CA PRO A 3 10.63 0.82 -3.96
C PRO A 3 9.63 1.13 -5.09
N SER A 4 9.94 0.66 -6.29
CA SER A 4 9.19 0.99 -7.50
C SER A 4 7.86 0.25 -7.51
N VAL A 5 6.76 1.00 -7.54
CA VAL A 5 5.41 0.49 -7.77
C VAL A 5 5.34 0.00 -9.21
N VAL A 6 5.06 -1.29 -9.42
CA VAL A 6 4.85 -1.82 -10.76
C VAL A 6 3.36 -1.80 -11.05
N TYR A 7 2.93 -0.90 -11.92
CA TYR A 7 1.56 -0.87 -12.45
C TYR A 7 1.46 -1.88 -13.58
N LYS A 8 0.34 -2.62 -13.62
CA LYS A 8 0.02 -3.47 -14.77
C LYS A 8 -1.01 -2.73 -15.62
N ILE A 9 -0.77 -2.65 -16.91
CA ILE A 9 -1.67 -1.97 -17.84
C ILE A 9 -2.06 -2.99 -18.89
N ASP A 10 -3.36 -3.25 -18.98
CA ASP A 10 -3.93 -4.05 -20.06
C ASP A 10 -4.19 -3.10 -21.23
N LEU A 11 -3.64 -3.45 -22.38
CA LEU A 11 -3.79 -2.69 -23.61
C LEU A 11 -5.03 -3.13 -24.37
N THR A 12 -5.55 -2.26 -25.24
CA THR A 12 -6.67 -2.58 -26.15
C THR A 12 -6.36 -3.72 -27.11
N ASP A 13 -5.07 -4.02 -27.32
CA ASP A 13 -4.57 -5.16 -28.09
C ASP A 13 -4.51 -6.48 -27.27
N SER A 14 -5.15 -6.53 -26.09
CA SER A 14 -5.10 -7.67 -25.15
C SER A 14 -3.71 -8.00 -24.59
N THR A 15 -2.72 -7.14 -24.83
CA THR A 15 -1.36 -7.29 -24.29
C THR A 15 -1.28 -6.61 -22.90
N GLN A 16 -0.67 -7.28 -21.92
CA GLN A 16 -0.40 -6.70 -20.61
C GLN A 16 1.04 -6.19 -20.54
N ILE A 17 1.24 -4.94 -20.13
CA ILE A 17 2.56 -4.37 -19.87
C ILE A 17 2.73 -4.02 -18.39
N SER A 18 3.94 -4.18 -17.87
CA SER A 18 4.30 -3.79 -16.50
C SER A 18 5.12 -2.51 -16.53
N VAL A 19 4.56 -1.44 -15.98
CA VAL A 19 5.14 -0.10 -16.03
C VAL A 19 5.44 0.39 -14.62
N GLN A 20 6.71 0.72 -14.38
CA GLN A 20 7.19 1.14 -13.05
C GLN A 20 7.25 2.66 -12.91
N ASN A 21 7.32 3.36 -14.04
CA ASN A 21 7.48 4.80 -14.10
C ASN A 21 6.33 5.40 -14.93
N PRO A 22 5.59 6.40 -14.40
CA PRO A 22 4.57 7.14 -15.14
C PRO A 22 5.01 7.58 -16.54
N THR A 23 6.30 7.90 -16.72
CA THR A 23 6.85 8.35 -18.01
C THR A 23 6.84 7.26 -19.08
N HIS A 24 6.79 5.98 -18.69
CA HIS A 24 6.75 4.84 -19.61
C HIS A 24 5.32 4.39 -19.91
N TRP A 25 4.31 5.20 -19.54
CA TRP A 25 2.92 4.89 -19.85
C TRP A 25 2.68 4.92 -21.36
N PRO A 26 1.97 3.92 -21.91
CA PRO A 26 1.61 3.89 -23.31
C PRO A 26 0.61 5.01 -23.63
N ALA A 27 0.41 5.30 -24.91
CA ALA A 27 -0.58 6.29 -25.34
C ALA A 27 -1.98 5.95 -24.77
N PRO A 28 -2.76 6.93 -24.28
CA PRO A 28 -4.07 6.70 -23.65
C PRO A 28 -5.03 5.88 -24.51
N GLN A 29 -4.94 6.01 -25.83
CA GLN A 29 -5.75 5.29 -26.81
C GLN A 29 -5.49 3.77 -26.83
N LYS A 30 -4.33 3.34 -26.33
CA LYS A 30 -3.95 1.93 -26.25
C LYS A 30 -4.25 1.33 -24.88
N ILE A 31 -4.66 2.13 -23.89
CA ILE A 31 -4.93 1.66 -22.53
C ILE A 31 -6.38 1.18 -22.47
N ASP A 32 -6.59 -0.09 -22.15
CA ASP A 32 -7.91 -0.63 -21.84
C ASP A 32 -8.19 -0.51 -20.34
N GLN A 33 -7.30 -1.07 -19.51
CA GLN A 33 -7.42 -1.06 -18.06
C GLN A 33 -6.08 -0.83 -17.38
N VAL A 34 -6.12 -0.12 -16.25
CA VAL A 34 -4.95 0.09 -15.38
C VAL A 34 -5.18 -0.65 -14.07
N LEU A 35 -4.32 -1.62 -13.80
CA LEU A 35 -4.30 -2.44 -12.61
C LEU A 35 -3.24 -1.89 -11.65
N GLU A 36 -3.70 -1.23 -10.60
CA GLU A 36 -2.84 -0.78 -9.51
C GLU A 36 -2.37 -1.98 -8.67
N PRO A 37 -1.11 -2.02 -8.21
CA PRO A 37 -0.65 -3.10 -7.35
C PRO A 37 -1.21 -2.95 -5.93
N TYR A 38 -1.90 -3.99 -5.48
CA TYR A 38 -2.28 -4.15 -4.09
C TYR A 38 -1.25 -5.00 -3.36
N VAL A 39 -0.88 -4.59 -2.15
CA VAL A 39 0.00 -5.36 -1.28
C VAL A 39 -0.77 -5.89 -0.08
N LYS A 40 -0.35 -7.06 0.39
CA LYS A 40 -0.90 -7.68 1.59
C LYS A 40 -0.14 -7.14 2.80
N ALA A 41 -0.79 -6.28 3.57
CA ALA A 41 -0.31 -5.83 4.87
C ALA A 41 -0.80 -6.81 5.95
N SER A 42 0.10 -7.18 6.86
CA SER A 42 -0.21 -7.98 8.04
C SER A 42 0.12 -7.15 9.27
N ILE A 43 -0.91 -6.72 9.99
CA ILE A 43 -0.80 -5.79 11.11
C ILE A 43 -1.10 -6.57 12.39
N MET A 44 -0.11 -6.69 13.27
CA MET A 44 -0.29 -7.30 14.59
C MET A 44 -0.56 -6.20 15.62
N ILE A 45 -1.71 -6.29 16.28
CA ILE A 45 -2.16 -5.30 17.24
C ILE A 45 -2.86 -5.96 18.43
N PRO A 46 -2.97 -5.25 19.57
CA PRO A 46 -3.84 -5.65 20.65
C PRO A 46 -5.32 -5.60 20.24
N ASP A 47 -6.17 -6.41 20.87
CA ASP A 47 -7.60 -6.49 20.53
C ASP A 47 -8.33 -5.15 20.76
N ASP A 48 -7.92 -4.39 21.77
CA ASP A 48 -8.45 -3.05 22.07
C ASP A 48 -8.34 -2.05 20.90
N TYR A 49 -7.36 -2.23 20.01
CA TYR A 49 -7.07 -1.30 18.91
C TYR A 49 -7.55 -1.79 17.53
N VAL A 50 -8.23 -2.95 17.47
CA VAL A 50 -8.68 -3.54 16.20
C VAL A 50 -9.61 -2.57 15.46
N GLY A 51 -10.60 -1.99 16.15
CA GLY A 51 -11.54 -1.05 15.54
C GLY A 51 -10.84 0.13 14.87
N THR A 52 -9.93 0.80 15.59
CA THR A 52 -9.17 1.95 15.08
C THR A 52 -8.32 1.59 13.86
N VAL A 53 -7.69 0.41 13.86
CA VAL A 53 -6.89 -0.03 12.70
C VAL A 53 -7.76 -0.41 11.51
N MET A 54 -8.93 -1.00 11.75
CA MET A 54 -9.88 -1.29 10.68
C MET A 54 -10.38 -0.01 10.02
N GLU A 55 -10.75 1.00 10.80
CA GLU A 55 -11.13 2.33 10.31
C GLU A 55 -10.01 2.96 9.49
N LEU A 56 -8.78 2.98 10.02
CA LEU A 56 -7.62 3.52 9.31
C LEU A 56 -7.38 2.79 7.98
N CYS A 57 -7.45 1.46 7.97
CA CYS A 57 -7.29 0.69 6.75
C CYS A 57 -8.42 0.99 5.75
N GLN A 58 -9.64 1.22 6.22
CA GLN A 58 -10.79 1.54 5.38
C GLN A 58 -10.69 2.92 4.74
N GLU A 59 -10.20 3.93 5.48
CA GLU A 59 -9.86 5.26 4.92
C GLU A 59 -8.83 5.16 3.80
N LYS A 60 -7.90 4.21 3.90
CA LYS A 60 -6.83 3.96 2.93
C LYS A 60 -7.23 3.08 1.75
N ARG A 61 -8.53 2.95 1.46
CA ARG A 61 -9.07 2.03 0.42
C ARG A 61 -8.61 0.58 0.64
N GLY A 62 -8.39 0.21 1.90
CA GLY A 62 -7.96 -1.12 2.30
C GLY A 62 -9.09 -2.11 2.22
N ILE A 63 -8.82 -3.23 1.57
CA ILE A 63 -9.73 -4.35 1.46
C ILE A 63 -9.40 -5.33 2.59
N PHE A 64 -10.32 -5.52 3.52
CA PHE A 64 -10.18 -6.52 4.57
C PHE A 64 -10.04 -7.92 3.95
N ILE A 65 -9.02 -8.67 4.35
CA ILE A 65 -8.83 -10.05 3.89
C ILE A 65 -9.25 -11.02 4.98
N THR A 66 -8.63 -10.92 6.16
CA THR A 66 -8.89 -11.82 7.28
C THR A 66 -8.35 -11.25 8.57
N MET A 67 -8.84 -11.76 9.70
CA MET A 67 -8.29 -11.50 11.03
C MET A 67 -8.06 -12.82 11.74
N GLU A 68 -6.95 -12.91 12.45
CA GLU A 68 -6.52 -14.09 13.19
C GLU A 68 -6.20 -13.70 14.63
N TYR A 69 -6.91 -14.29 15.58
CA TYR A 69 -6.63 -14.10 17.01
C TYR A 69 -5.51 -15.04 17.42
N LEU A 70 -4.31 -14.49 17.64
CA LEU A 70 -3.17 -15.24 18.15
C LEU A 70 -3.31 -15.54 19.66
N SER A 71 -3.97 -14.65 20.39
CA SER A 71 -4.12 -14.71 21.85
C SER A 71 -5.30 -13.85 22.28
N ARG A 72 -5.71 -13.92 23.56
CA ARG A 72 -6.76 -13.02 24.11
C ARG A 72 -6.48 -11.53 23.94
N HIS A 73 -5.21 -11.15 23.85
CA HIS A 73 -4.77 -9.76 23.75
C HIS A 73 -4.06 -9.44 22.42
N ARG A 74 -4.07 -10.35 21.44
CA ARG A 74 -3.31 -10.16 20.19
C ARG A 74 -4.08 -10.67 19.00
N VAL A 75 -4.24 -9.79 18.03
CA VAL A 75 -4.92 -10.04 16.76
C VAL A 75 -3.97 -9.66 15.63
N ILE A 76 -3.87 -10.54 14.65
CA ILE A 76 -3.29 -10.21 13.35
C ILE A 76 -4.45 -9.88 12.43
N VAL A 77 -4.43 -8.68 11.85
CA VAL A 77 -5.37 -8.31 10.80
C VAL A 77 -4.62 -8.21 9.47
N LYS A 78 -5.15 -8.89 8.46
CA LYS A 78 -4.61 -8.89 7.10
C LYS A 78 -5.48 -8.02 6.21
N TYR A 79 -4.85 -7.04 5.58
CA TYR A 79 -5.48 -6.10 4.66
C TYR A 79 -4.77 -6.09 3.32
N LYS A 80 -5.53 -5.87 2.26
CA LYS A 80 -5.03 -5.55 0.92
C LYS A 80 -5.09 -4.04 0.77
N LEU A 81 -3.94 -3.39 0.78
CA LEU A 81 -3.85 -1.94 0.63
C LEU A 81 -3.21 -1.61 -0.73
N PRO A 82 -3.66 -0.55 -1.41
CA PRO A 82 -2.98 -0.06 -2.60
C PRO A 82 -1.57 0.40 -2.22
N LEU A 83 -0.56 -0.03 -2.99
CA LEU A 83 0.84 0.27 -2.69
C LEU A 83 1.12 1.79 -2.63
N ALA A 84 0.37 2.59 -3.40
CA ALA A 84 0.46 4.05 -3.41
C ALA A 84 0.21 4.67 -2.03
N GLU A 85 -0.77 4.17 -1.26
CA GLU A 85 -1.09 4.67 0.09
C GLU A 85 -0.02 4.28 1.10
N ILE A 86 0.48 3.03 1.04
CA ILE A 86 1.55 2.57 1.93
C ILE A 86 2.83 3.38 1.71
N LEU A 87 3.17 3.70 0.46
CA LEU A 87 4.36 4.51 0.19
C LEU A 87 4.24 5.89 0.82
N TYR A 88 3.11 6.56 0.67
CA TYR A 88 2.91 7.88 1.25
C TYR A 88 3.11 7.86 2.78
N ASP A 89 2.53 6.87 3.46
CA ASP A 89 2.65 6.70 4.91
C ASP A 89 4.08 6.32 5.34
N PHE A 90 4.71 5.37 4.63
CA PHE A 90 6.09 4.95 4.90
C PHE A 90 7.08 6.10 4.71
N PHE A 91 6.94 6.90 3.65
CA PHE A 91 7.79 8.08 3.42
C PHE A 91 7.53 9.19 4.44
N ASN A 92 6.27 9.41 4.86
CA ASN A 92 5.95 10.37 5.92
C ASN A 92 6.43 9.91 7.29
N GLY A 93 6.27 8.64 7.64
CA GLY A 93 6.79 8.06 8.88
C GLY A 93 8.32 8.09 8.93
N LEU A 94 8.99 7.83 7.80
CA LEU A 94 10.45 7.95 7.68
C LEU A 94 10.89 9.42 7.81
N LYS A 95 10.19 10.37 7.17
CA LYS A 95 10.46 11.81 7.33
C LYS A 95 10.17 12.31 8.75
N ALA A 96 9.13 11.82 9.40
CA ALA A 96 8.80 12.17 10.78
C ALA A 96 9.90 11.71 11.74
N ARG A 97 10.49 10.53 11.51
CA ARG A 97 11.63 10.03 12.29
C ARG A 97 12.98 10.65 11.91
N THR A 98 13.16 11.09 10.67
CA THR A 98 14.45 11.68 10.19
C THR A 98 14.52 13.20 10.30
N LYS A 99 13.39 13.92 10.32
CA LYS A 99 13.38 15.37 10.64
C LYS A 99 13.49 15.67 12.14
N GLY A 100 13.50 14.64 12.98
CA GLY A 100 13.77 14.73 14.42
C GLY A 100 15.25 14.71 14.81
N ILE A 101 16.18 14.52 13.88
CA ILE A 101 17.62 14.72 14.15
C ILE A 101 17.99 16.14 13.70
N ARG A 102 17.66 17.11 14.55
CA ARG A 102 18.48 18.32 14.66
C ARG A 102 19.66 17.97 15.56
N GLY A 103 20.85 17.91 14.98
CA GLY A 103 22.11 17.93 15.72
C GLY A 103 22.84 16.60 15.75
N ALA A 104 23.77 16.42 14.81
CA ALA A 104 25.17 16.19 15.15
C ALA A 104 25.99 16.60 13.92
N SER A 105 26.82 17.62 14.10
CA SER A 105 27.98 17.88 13.24
C SER A 105 28.95 16.71 13.26
#